data_AF-R6DH78-F1
#
_entry.id   AF-R6DH78-F1
#
_cell.length_a   1.000
_cell.length_b   1.000
_cell.length_c   1.000
_cell.angle_alpha   90.00
_cell.angle_beta   90.00
_cell.angle_gamma   90.00
#
_symmetry.space_group_name_H-M   'P 1'
#
loop_
_entity.id
_entity.type
_entity.pdbx_description
1 polymer ?
#
loop_
_entity_poly.entity_id
_entity_poly.type
_entity_poly.pdbx_seq_one_letter_code
_entity_poly.pdbx_strand_id
1 'polypeptide(L)' 'MIKTTAAIKAYKKCRICGFTTTDDSICSCKRCKSYLYTYSGMYVPKIAKK' A
#
# COMPACT_ATOMS: atom_id res chain seq x y z
N MET A 1 -25.52 -11.49 -2.12
CA MET A 1 -24.45 -11.14 -3.09
C MET A 1 -23.38 -10.35 -2.35
N ILE A 2 -22.27 -10.99 -2.00
CA ILE A 2 -21.16 -10.32 -1.31
C ILE A 2 -20.42 -9.51 -2.39
N LYS A 3 -20.78 -8.23 -2.55
CA LYS A 3 -19.96 -7.27 -3.30
C LYS A 3 -18.73 -6.95 -2.46
N THR A 4 -17.79 -7.87 -2.39
CA THR A 4 -16.40 -7.53 -2.10
C THR A 4 -15.83 -6.93 -3.37
N THR A 5 -16.21 -5.69 -3.66
CA THR A 5 -15.37 -4.80 -4.45
C THR A 5 -14.10 -4.65 -3.62
N ALA A 6 -13.14 -5.55 -3.84
CA ALA A 6 -11.78 -5.39 -3.36
C ALA A 6 -11.32 -4.07 -3.96
N ALA A 7 -11.46 -2.98 -3.20
CA ALA A 7 -11.03 -1.67 -3.64
C ALA A 7 -9.56 -1.84 -3.97
N ILE A 8 -9.24 -1.74 -5.27
CA ILE A 8 -7.88 -1.74 -5.78
C ILE A 8 -7.27 -0.48 -5.21
N LYS A 9 -6.74 -0.59 -3.99
CA LYS A 9 -6.22 0.55 -3.27
C LYS A 9 -4.79 0.72 -3.74
N ALA A 10 -4.52 1.86 -4.38
CA ALA A 10 -3.15 2.27 -4.62
C ALA A 10 -2.40 2.22 -3.28
N TYR A 11 -1.20 1.67 -3.29
CA TYR A 11 -0.34 1.61 -2.11
C TYR A 11 0.94 2.35 -2.41
N LYS A 12 1.48 3.04 -1.42
CA LYS A 12 2.76 3.73 -1.55
C LYS A 12 3.88 2.80 -1.14
N LYS A 13 4.97 2.80 -1.90
CA LYS A 13 6.17 2.01 -1.60
C LYS A 13 7.35 2.93 -1.37
N CYS A 14 8.19 2.59 -0.41
CA CYS A 14 9.44 3.28 -0.18
C CYS A 14 10.49 2.85 -1.20
N ARG A 15 11.17 3.83 -1.82
CA ARG A 15 12.23 3.57 -2.80
C ARG A 15 13.47 2.93 -2.19
N ILE A 16 13.79 3.25 -0.93
CA ILE A 16 15.03 2.79 -0.28
C ILE A 16 14.82 1.46 0.41
N CYS A 17 13.89 1.40 1.37
CA CYS A 17 13.73 0.25 2.25
C CYS A 17 12.56 -0.67 1.86
N GLY A 18 11.89 -0.41 0.73
CA GLY A 18 10.83 -1.27 0.19
C GLY A 18 9.53 -1.33 0.99
N PHE A 19 9.45 -0.60 2.12
CA PHE A 19 8.26 -0.50 2.97
C PHE A 19 7.03 -0.07 2.17
N THR A 20 5.93 -0.81 2.30
CA THR A 20 4.66 -0.50 1.63
C THR A 20 3.61 -0.05 2.64
N THR A 21 2.83 0.96 2.28
CA THR A 21 1.70 1.44 3.07
C THR A 21 0.50 1.70 2.17
N THR A 22 -0.70 1.46 2.66
CA THR A 22 -1.96 1.81 2.00
C THR A 22 -2.55 3.12 2.53
N ASP A 23 -1.79 3.81 3.39
CA ASP A 23 -2.13 5.13 3.91
C ASP A 23 -1.64 6.20 2.94
N ASP A 24 -2.60 6.96 2.39
CA ASP A 24 -2.31 7.99 1.40
C ASP A 24 -1.84 9.31 2.03
N SER A 25 -2.05 9.50 3.33
CA SER A 25 -1.61 10.71 4.05
C SER A 25 -0.10 10.73 4.30
N ILE A 26 0.57 9.57 4.20
CA ILE A 26 2.01 9.45 4.43
C ILE A 26 2.76 9.55 3.09
N CYS A 27 3.60 10.58 2.95
CA CYS A 27 4.51 10.76 1.81
C CYS A 27 5.96 10.35 2.09
N SER A 28 6.28 10.04 3.35
CA SER A 28 7.66 9.77 3.79
C SER A 28 7.74 8.46 4.59
N CYS A 29 8.74 7.64 4.31
CA CYS A 29 8.90 6.37 4.98
C CYS A 29 9.33 6.59 6.44
N LYS A 30 8.59 6.04 7.40
CA LYS A 30 8.92 6.14 8.84
C LYS A 30 10.27 5.53 9.21
N ARG A 31 10.75 4.53 8.45
CA ARG A 31 12.01 3.83 8.74
C ARG A 31 13.23 4.57 8.21
N CYS A 32 13.17 5.00 6.96
CA CYS A 32 14.33 5.50 6.24
C CYS A 32 14.18 6.98 5.80
N LYS A 33 13.12 7.68 6.23
CA LYS A 33 12.74 9.08 5.92
C LYS A 33 12.68 9.45 4.43
N SER A 34 12.93 8.49 3.55
CA SER A 34 12.89 8.65 2.10
C SER A 34 11.46 8.73 1.56
N TYR A 35 11.33 9.23 0.33
CA TYR A 35 10.05 9.44 -0.34
C TYR A 35 9.31 8.13 -0.61
N LEU A 36 8.00 8.13 -0.32
CA LEU A 36 7.07 7.08 -0.70
C LEU A 36 6.43 7.44 -2.04
N TYR A 37 6.61 6.59 -3.04
CA TYR A 37 5.97 6.78 -4.34
C TYR A 37 4.71 5.91 -4.43
N THR A 38 3.67 6.44 -5.07
CA THR A 38 2.44 5.69 -5.32
C THR A 38 2.73 4.57 -6.31
N TYR A 39 2.50 3.33 -5.88
CA TYR A 39 2.57 2.16 -6.73
C TYR A 39 1.15 1.76 -7.12
N SER A 40 0.79 2.02 -8.37
CA SER A 40 -0.52 1.67 -8.96
C SER A 40 -0.64 0.18 -9.31
N GLY A 41 0.07 -0.69 -8.58
CA GLY A 41 -0.09 -2.14 -8.74
C GLY A 41 -1.41 -2.58 -8.15
N MET A 42 -2.05 -3.58 -8.75
CA MET A 42 -3.21 -4.25 -8.17
C MET A 42 -2.79 -4.92 -6.85
N TYR A 43 -2.92 -4.22 -5.73
CA TYR A 43 -2.76 -4.82 -4.41
C TYR A 43 -4.06 -5.47 -4.00
N VAL A 44 -4.12 -6.78 -4.19
CA VAL A 44 -5.15 -7.59 -3.56
C VAL A 44 -4.65 -7.90 -2.16
N PRO A 45 -5.19 -7.27 -1.09
CA PRO A 45 -4.82 -7.64 0.26
C PRO A 45 -5.09 -9.13 0.40
N LYS A 46 -4.06 -9.92 0.71
CA LYS A 46 -4.24 -11.32 1.09
C LYS A 46 -4.96 -11.30 2.43
N ILE A 47 -6.29 -11.30 2.40
CA ILE A 47 -7.11 -11.53 3.57
C ILE A 47 -6.73 -12.94 4.02
N ALA A 48 -5.93 -13.05 5.07
CA ALA A 48 -5.70 -14.33 5.72
C ALA A 48 -7.08 -14.81 6.18
N LYS A 49 -7.63 -15.82 5.48
CA LYS A 49 -8.79 -16.55 5.98
C LYS A 49 -8.35 -17.18 7.30
N LYS A 50 -8.88 -16.64 8.40
CA LYS A 50 -8.74 -17.21 9.74
C LYS A 50 -9.62 -18.45 9.86
#